data_AF-A0A087S9K5-F1
#
_entry.id   AF-A0A087S9K5-F1
#
_cell.length_a   1.000
_cell.length_b   1.000
_cell.length_c   1.000
_cell.angle_alpha   90.00
_cell.angle_beta   90.00
_cell.angle_gamma   90.00
#
_symmetry.space_group_name_H-M   'P 1'
#
loop_
_entity.id
_entity.type
_entity.pdbx_description
1 polymer ?
#
loop_
_entity_poly.entity_id
_entity_poly.type
_entity_poly.pdbx_seq_one_letter_code
_entity_poly.pdbx_strand_id
1 'polypeptide(L)'
;MARRSLDLVKHVKFLAQAGAITKPKWLDVVEKIHPAVPAKSSKKPAVLRFPEDDLLQAYYAKHPEAKMEPVDLSSFEPTSARKFVFRQLEVMQTGVPRKEAYDIVSKEVAEAASTSDAPALGRVVLDQIQQEEEWHLMNAMSQFRERHPTVAKLSPKKPPPANPNPAKGNARRPPKKAPRPTPAPPAQSMPA
;
A
#
# COMPACT_ATOMS: atom_id res chain seq x y z
N MET A 1 36.65 -17.11 -29.36
CA MET A 1 37.52 -18.11 -28.69
C MET A 1 37.11 -18.24 -27.24
N ALA A 2 36.65 -19.42 -26.80
CA ALA A 2 36.33 -19.66 -25.39
C ALA A 2 37.64 -19.64 -24.58
N ARG A 3 37.81 -18.68 -23.66
CA ARG A 3 38.93 -18.68 -22.72
C ARG A 3 38.74 -19.90 -21.83
N ARG A 4 39.61 -20.92 -21.97
CA ARG A 4 39.72 -21.97 -20.97
C ARG A 4 40.05 -21.27 -19.65
N SER A 5 39.12 -21.25 -18.70
CA SER A 5 39.37 -20.70 -17.38
C SER A 5 40.33 -21.63 -16.66
N LEU A 6 41.64 -21.43 -16.85
CA LEU A 6 42.64 -22.09 -16.04
C LEU A 6 42.49 -21.60 -14.60
N ASP A 7 42.59 -22.54 -13.67
CA ASP A 7 42.69 -22.25 -12.24
C ASP A 7 43.96 -21.41 -12.02
N LEU A 8 43.76 -20.12 -11.74
CA LEU A 8 44.81 -19.10 -11.63
C LEU A 8 45.91 -19.52 -10.65
N VAL A 9 45.53 -20.10 -9.51
CA VAL A 9 46.48 -20.54 -8.48
C VAL A 9 47.36 -21.66 -9.01
N LYS A 10 46.77 -22.65 -9.69
CA LYS A 10 47.53 -23.76 -10.30
C LYS A 10 48.45 -23.27 -11.41
N HIS A 11 47.99 -22.34 -12.24
CA HIS A 11 48.77 -21.80 -13.35
C HIS A 11 49.97 -20.98 -12.87
N VAL A 12 49.77 -20.06 -11.92
CA VAL A 12 50.84 -19.23 -11.36
C VAL A 12 51.84 -20.09 -10.58
N LYS A 13 51.37 -21.10 -9.84
CA LYS A 13 52.25 -22.06 -9.17
C LYS A 13 53.15 -22.81 -10.16
N PHE A 14 52.59 -23.29 -11.27
CA PHE A 14 53.35 -23.94 -12.33
C PHE A 14 54.41 -23.02 -12.93
N LEU A 15 54.06 -21.77 -13.27
CA LEU A 15 55.00 -20.81 -13.84
C LEU A 15 56.13 -20.42 -12.87
N ALA A 16 55.81 -20.28 -11.57
CA ALA A 16 56.80 -19.98 -10.54
C ALA A 16 57.76 -21.18 -10.33
N GLN A 17 57.24 -22.42 -10.37
CA GLN A 17 58.06 -23.63 -10.27
C GLN A 17 58.94 -23.85 -11.50
N ALA A 18 58.45 -23.49 -12.69
CA ALA A 18 59.22 -23.55 -13.93
C ALA A 18 60.29 -22.44 -14.05
N GLY A 19 60.37 -21.52 -13.08
CA GLY A 19 61.30 -20.39 -13.10
C GLY A 19 60.97 -19.31 -14.13
N ALA A 20 59.80 -19.38 -14.77
CA ALA A 20 59.36 -18.40 -15.77
C ALA A 20 58.97 -17.05 -15.12
N ILE A 21 58.54 -17.08 -13.86
CA ILE A 21 58.21 -15.89 -13.06
C ILE A 21 58.77 -16.02 -11.65
N THR A 22 59.05 -14.89 -11.00
CA THR A 22 59.36 -14.86 -9.57
C THR A 22 58.11 -15.19 -8.76
N LYS A 23 58.26 -15.97 -7.67
CA LYS A 23 57.13 -16.36 -6.81
C LYS A 23 56.46 -15.10 -6.23
N PRO A 24 55.18 -14.83 -6.51
CA PRO A 24 54.53 -13.64 -6.00
C PRO A 24 54.15 -13.80 -4.52
N LYS A 25 54.26 -12.73 -3.74
CA LYS A 25 54.03 -12.72 -2.28
C LYS A 25 52.62 -13.19 -1.87
N TRP A 26 51.62 -12.95 -2.71
CA TRP A 26 50.23 -13.37 -2.43
C TRP A 26 50.01 -14.88 -2.57
N LEU A 27 50.88 -15.60 -3.31
CA LEU A 27 50.74 -17.04 -3.50
C LEU A 27 50.89 -17.80 -2.18
N ASP A 28 51.80 -17.38 -1.32
CA ASP A 28 52.00 -17.97 0.02
C ASP A 28 50.75 -17.83 0.91
N VAL A 29 50.03 -16.71 0.78
CA VAL A 29 48.80 -16.44 1.55
C VAL A 29 47.67 -17.31 1.04
N VAL A 30 47.50 -17.42 -0.28
CA VAL A 30 46.45 -18.22 -0.91
C VAL A 30 46.69 -19.74 -0.76
N GLU A 31 47.95 -20.16 -0.66
CA GLU A 31 48.31 -21.55 -0.34
C GLU A 31 48.01 -21.91 1.12
N LYS A 32 48.07 -20.94 2.04
CA LYS A 32 47.70 -21.15 3.45
C LYS A 32 46.20 -21.04 3.68
N ILE A 33 45.55 -20.10 3.00
CA ILE A 33 44.12 -19.81 3.12
C ILE A 33 43.50 -19.98 1.73
N HIS A 34 43.06 -21.20 1.46
CA HIS A 34 42.38 -21.49 0.21
C HIS A 34 41.00 -20.83 0.19
N PRO A 35 40.61 -20.16 -0.91
CA PRO A 35 39.24 -19.68 -1.06
C PRO A 35 38.27 -20.86 -1.02
N ALA A 36 37.12 -20.70 -0.35
CA ALA A 36 36.09 -21.73 -0.34
C ALA A 36 35.70 -22.05 -1.78
N VAL A 37 35.91 -23.30 -2.20
CA VAL A 37 35.48 -23.75 -3.53
C VAL A 37 33.96 -23.92 -3.46
N PRO A 38 33.17 -23.10 -4.15
CA PRO A 38 31.73 -23.31 -4.17
C PRO A 38 31.47 -24.67 -4.78
N ALA A 39 30.64 -25.48 -4.13
CA ALA A 39 30.12 -26.70 -4.74
C ALA A 39 29.52 -26.31 -6.10
N LYS A 40 29.92 -26.98 -7.17
CA LYS A 40 29.40 -26.72 -8.52
C LYS A 40 27.91 -27.05 -8.51
N SER A 41 27.05 -26.07 -8.23
CA SER A 41 25.61 -26.24 -8.34
C SER A 41 25.24 -26.22 -9.82
N SER A 42 24.97 -27.39 -10.37
CA SER A 42 24.43 -27.53 -11.74
C SER A 42 22.94 -27.20 -11.80
N LYS A 43 22.32 -26.91 -10.64
CA LYS A 43 20.87 -26.72 -10.51
C LYS A 43 20.56 -25.24 -10.28
N LYS A 44 19.48 -24.78 -10.92
CA LYS A 44 18.89 -23.47 -10.65
C LYS A 44 18.56 -23.38 -9.15
N PRO A 45 18.83 -22.24 -8.49
CA PRO A 45 18.47 -22.07 -7.08
C PRO A 45 16.96 -22.21 -6.89
N ALA A 46 16.55 -22.80 -5.78
CA ALA A 46 15.14 -22.91 -5.40
C ALA A 46 14.59 -21.52 -5.05
N VAL A 47 13.29 -21.30 -5.32
CA VAL A 47 12.60 -20.07 -4.93
C VAL A 47 12.36 -20.13 -3.42
N LEU A 48 12.91 -19.18 -2.67
CA LEU A 48 12.65 -19.01 -1.24
C LEU A 48 11.21 -18.52 -1.07
N ARG A 49 10.42 -19.25 -0.27
CA ARG A 49 9.05 -18.88 0.11
C ARG A 49 8.91 -18.97 1.62
N PHE A 50 8.26 -17.99 2.20
CA PHE A 50 7.96 -17.93 3.62
C PHE A 50 6.45 -18.13 3.87
N PRO A 51 6.05 -18.63 5.05
CA PRO A 51 4.63 -18.86 5.36
C PRO A 51 3.79 -17.57 5.38
N GLU A 52 4.41 -16.42 5.66
CA GLU A 52 3.76 -15.10 5.61
C GLU A 52 3.46 -14.62 4.18
N ASP A 53 4.16 -15.12 3.16
CA ASP A 53 4.01 -14.64 1.77
C ASP A 53 2.58 -14.84 1.25
N ASP A 54 1.97 -15.99 1.57
CA ASP A 54 0.60 -16.33 1.18
C ASP A 54 -0.45 -15.47 1.91
N LEU A 55 -0.14 -15.04 3.15
CA LEU A 55 -0.99 -14.15 3.93
C LEU A 55 -0.90 -12.72 3.40
N LEU A 56 0.30 -12.27 3.07
CA LEU A 56 0.60 -10.95 2.55
C LEU A 56 0.01 -10.74 1.15
N GLN A 57 0.06 -11.76 0.28
CA GLN A 57 -0.64 -11.72 -1.00
C GLN A 57 -2.16 -11.58 -0.83
N ALA A 58 -2.76 -12.31 0.12
CA ALA A 58 -4.19 -12.21 0.39
C ALA A 58 -4.57 -10.86 1.01
N TYR A 59 -3.71 -10.28 1.85
CA TYR A 59 -3.92 -8.95 2.42
C TYR A 59 -3.93 -7.89 1.32
N TYR A 60 -2.96 -7.90 0.42
CA TYR A 60 -2.90 -6.96 -0.71
C TYR A 60 -4.00 -7.15 -1.76
N ALA A 61 -4.59 -8.34 -1.86
CA ALA A 61 -5.75 -8.55 -2.71
C ALA A 61 -7.01 -7.87 -2.13
N LYS A 62 -7.10 -7.74 -0.80
CA LYS A 62 -8.20 -7.06 -0.11
C LYS A 62 -7.98 -5.55 -0.02
N HIS A 63 -6.74 -5.13 0.23
CA HIS A 63 -6.35 -3.73 0.43
C HIS A 63 -5.32 -3.32 -0.64
N PRO A 64 -5.76 -2.98 -1.86
CA PRO A 64 -4.85 -2.50 -2.90
C PRO A 64 -4.14 -1.19 -2.52
N GLU A 65 -4.74 -0.37 -1.66
CA GLU A 65 -4.19 0.87 -1.13
C GLU A 65 -2.90 0.66 -0.32
N ALA A 66 -2.75 -0.48 0.36
CA ALA A 66 -1.56 -0.79 1.15
C ALA A 66 -0.31 -1.00 0.27
N LYS A 67 -0.48 -1.21 -1.05
CA LYS A 67 0.66 -1.25 -1.99
C LYS A 67 1.21 0.14 -2.31
N MET A 68 0.42 1.18 -2.10
CA MET A 68 0.77 2.57 -2.39
C MET A 68 1.37 3.26 -1.15
N GLU A 69 1.39 2.59 0.00
CA GLU A 69 2.02 3.09 1.21
C GLU A 69 3.53 3.29 0.96
N PRO A 70 4.11 4.45 1.29
CA PRO A 70 5.54 4.69 1.14
C PRO A 70 6.30 3.77 2.09
N VAL A 71 7.21 2.97 1.53
CA VAL A 71 8.05 2.06 2.31
C VAL A 71 9.45 2.65 2.45
N ASP A 72 9.87 2.90 3.69
CA ASP A 72 11.26 3.21 3.99
C ASP A 72 12.09 1.92 4.02
N LEU A 73 12.91 1.73 2.97
CA LEU A 73 13.79 0.57 2.84
C LEU A 73 15.03 0.64 3.75
N SER A 74 15.30 1.79 4.36
CA SER A 74 16.42 1.99 5.29
C SER A 74 16.05 1.70 6.75
N SER A 75 14.75 1.72 7.05
CA SER A 75 14.24 1.41 8.39
C SER A 75 14.18 -0.10 8.63
N PHE A 76 14.43 -0.49 9.88
CA PHE A 76 14.21 -1.86 10.35
C PHE A 76 12.74 -2.12 10.69
N GLU A 77 11.89 -1.09 10.70
CA GLU A 77 10.47 -1.24 10.96
C GLU A 77 9.76 -1.91 9.79
N PRO A 78 8.98 -2.99 10.03
CA PRO A 78 8.18 -3.61 8.98
C PRO A 78 7.05 -2.67 8.53
N THR A 79 6.65 -2.81 7.26
CA THR A 79 5.48 -2.11 6.70
C THR A 79 4.20 -2.46 7.47
N SER A 80 3.20 -1.59 7.40
CA SER A 80 1.91 -1.79 8.08
C SER A 80 1.26 -3.12 7.68
N ALA A 81 1.35 -3.50 6.41
CA ALA A 81 0.92 -4.80 5.90
C ALA A 81 1.68 -5.99 6.55
N ARG A 82 3.01 -5.89 6.71
CA ARG A 82 3.81 -6.94 7.36
C ARG A 82 3.51 -7.03 8.85
N LYS A 83 3.34 -5.91 9.55
CA LYS A 83 2.93 -5.86 10.96
C LYS A 83 1.60 -6.61 11.15
N PHE A 84 0.62 -6.33 10.29
CA PHE A 84 -0.67 -7.03 10.28
C PHE A 84 -0.51 -8.54 10.09
N VAL A 85 0.28 -8.95 9.09
CA VAL A 85 0.46 -10.37 8.77
C VAL A 85 1.23 -11.12 9.87
N PHE A 86 2.26 -10.51 10.46
CA PHE A 86 2.97 -11.12 11.58
C PHE A 86 2.05 -11.30 12.78
N ARG A 87 1.23 -10.30 13.09
CA ARG A 87 0.22 -10.41 14.13
C ARG A 87 -0.81 -11.51 13.83
N GLN A 88 -1.26 -11.61 12.58
CA GLN A 88 -2.15 -12.71 12.16
C GLN A 88 -1.48 -14.07 12.33
N LEU A 89 -0.19 -14.17 12.00
CA LEU A 89 0.58 -15.41 12.14
C LEU A 89 0.75 -15.81 13.61
N GLU A 90 1.00 -14.87 14.51
CA GLU A 90 1.00 -15.09 15.98
C GLU A 90 -0.34 -15.66 16.47
N VAL A 91 -1.46 -15.08 16.04
CA VAL A 91 -2.80 -15.58 16.39
C VAL A 91 -3.06 -16.97 15.78
N MET A 92 -2.52 -17.25 14.60
CA MET A 92 -2.63 -18.58 14.01
C MET A 92 -1.79 -19.63 14.77
N GLN A 93 -0.66 -19.24 15.36
CA GLN A 93 0.18 -20.15 16.16
C GLN A 93 -0.56 -20.64 17.42
N THR A 94 -1.56 -19.91 17.93
CA THR A 94 -2.39 -20.36 19.06
C THR A 94 -3.45 -21.38 18.65
N GLY A 95 -3.52 -21.77 17.37
CA GLY A 95 -4.44 -22.79 16.85
C GLY A 95 -5.73 -22.21 16.22
N VAL A 96 -5.84 -20.89 16.09
CA VAL A 96 -7.00 -20.23 15.47
C VAL A 96 -6.93 -20.37 13.94
N PRO A 97 -8.05 -20.69 13.26
CA PRO A 97 -8.03 -20.80 11.81
C PRO A 97 -7.79 -19.44 11.14
N ARG A 98 -7.19 -19.47 9.95
CA ARG A 98 -6.76 -18.28 9.19
C ARG A 98 -7.80 -17.16 9.09
N LYS A 99 -9.09 -17.51 8.88
CA LYS A 99 -10.18 -16.55 8.71
C LYS A 99 -10.49 -15.82 10.02
N GLU A 100 -10.64 -16.57 11.11
CA GLU A 100 -10.90 -15.99 12.43
C GLU A 100 -9.70 -15.17 12.92
N ALA A 101 -8.48 -15.64 12.66
CA ALA A 101 -7.27 -14.88 12.97
C ALA A 101 -7.23 -13.53 12.23
N TYR A 102 -7.65 -13.50 10.96
CA TYR A 102 -7.78 -12.25 10.21
C TYR A 102 -8.78 -11.29 10.87
N ASP A 103 -9.94 -11.81 11.26
CA ASP A 103 -11.01 -10.98 11.84
C ASP A 103 -10.59 -10.41 13.20
N ILE A 104 -9.88 -11.19 14.04
CA ILE A 104 -9.32 -10.72 15.31
C ILE A 104 -8.35 -9.57 15.07
N VAL A 105 -7.35 -9.77 14.20
CA VAL A 105 -6.33 -8.73 13.94
C VAL A 105 -6.92 -7.51 13.26
N SER A 106 -7.94 -7.68 12.41
CA SER A 106 -8.66 -6.54 11.81
C SER A 106 -9.32 -5.66 12.86
N LYS A 107 -9.85 -6.24 13.93
CA LYS A 107 -10.42 -5.49 15.06
C LYS A 107 -9.34 -4.79 15.86
N GLU A 108 -8.25 -5.49 16.18
CA GLU A 108 -7.10 -4.89 16.88
C GLU A 108 -6.54 -3.68 16.13
N VAL A 109 -6.41 -3.76 14.80
CA VAL A 109 -5.91 -2.65 13.97
C VAL A 109 -6.92 -1.50 13.91
N ALA A 110 -8.22 -1.79 13.82
CA ALA A 110 -9.26 -0.76 13.85
C ALA A 110 -9.31 -0.04 15.20
N GLU A 111 -9.15 -0.77 16.30
CA GLU A 111 -9.04 -0.23 17.64
C GLU A 111 -7.77 0.63 17.78
N ALA A 112 -6.62 0.13 17.35
CA ALA A 112 -5.36 0.88 17.37
C ALA A 112 -5.43 2.17 16.54
N ALA A 113 -6.10 2.15 15.38
CA ALA A 113 -6.34 3.33 14.57
C ALA A 113 -7.30 4.34 15.25
N SER A 114 -8.24 3.86 16.05
CA SER A 114 -9.13 4.73 16.83
C SER A 114 -8.42 5.39 18.02
N THR A 115 -7.44 4.71 18.61
CA THR A 115 -6.67 5.21 19.76
C THR A 115 -5.45 6.03 19.34
N SER A 116 -4.96 5.89 18.10
CA SER A 116 -3.87 6.73 17.60
C SER A 116 -4.39 8.16 17.40
N ASP A 117 -4.07 9.05 18.32
CA ASP A 117 -4.57 10.44 18.44
C ASP A 117 -4.19 11.41 17.29
N ALA A 118 -3.57 10.93 16.20
CA ALA A 118 -3.20 11.76 15.05
C ALA A 118 -4.40 12.48 14.37
N PRO A 119 -5.59 11.86 14.18
CA PRO A 119 -6.77 12.55 13.69
C PRO A 119 -7.53 13.30 14.80
N ALA A 120 -7.21 13.08 16.09
CA ALA A 120 -7.83 13.81 17.19
C ALA A 120 -7.34 15.26 17.22
N LEU A 121 -6.02 15.48 17.05
CA LEU A 121 -5.46 16.83 16.89
C LEU A 121 -6.05 17.55 15.67
N GLY A 122 -6.16 16.86 14.53
CA GLY A 122 -6.78 17.43 13.33
C GLY A 122 -8.27 17.78 13.52
N ARG A 123 -9.02 16.94 14.24
CA ARG A 123 -10.43 17.21 14.59
C ARG A 123 -10.59 18.40 15.53
N VAL A 124 -9.74 18.51 16.56
CA VAL A 124 -9.75 19.64 17.50
C VAL A 124 -9.44 20.96 16.77
N VAL A 125 -8.44 20.96 15.89
CA VAL A 125 -8.09 22.13 15.08
C VAL A 125 -9.22 22.49 14.11
N LEU A 126 -9.84 21.50 13.47
CA LEU A 126 -10.95 21.73 12.53
C LEU A 126 -12.19 22.29 13.24
N ASP A 127 -12.51 21.78 14.42
CA ASP A 127 -13.62 22.25 15.25
C ASP A 127 -13.37 23.69 15.73
N GLN A 128 -12.12 24.02 16.08
CA GLN A 128 -11.74 25.38 16.44
C GLN A 128 -11.88 26.36 15.26
N ILE A 129 -11.52 25.95 14.04
CA ILE A 129 -11.70 26.77 12.82
C ILE A 129 -13.20 27.00 12.57
N GLN A 130 -14.04 25.97 12.72
CA GLN A 130 -15.49 26.09 12.54
C GLN A 130 -16.11 27.07 13.55
N GLN A 131 -15.71 27.00 14.82
CA GLN A 131 -16.18 27.93 15.85
C GLN A 131 -15.78 29.38 15.56
N GLU A 132 -14.57 29.60 15.05
CA GLU A 132 -14.10 30.93 14.67
C GLU A 132 -14.84 31.48 13.45
N GLU A 133 -15.10 30.65 12.44
CA GLU A 133 -15.92 31.01 11.27
C GLU A 133 -17.37 31.36 11.66
N GLU A 134 -17.98 30.57 12.54
CA GLU A 134 -19.32 30.83 13.07
C GLU A 134 -19.38 32.16 13.83
N TRP A 135 -18.37 32.44 14.65
CA TRP A 135 -18.27 33.72 15.37
C TRP A 135 -18.16 34.90 14.40
N HIS A 136 -17.30 34.80 13.40
CA HIS A 136 -17.17 35.83 12.36
C HIS A 136 -18.47 36.03 11.57
N LEU A 137 -19.17 34.94 11.24
CA LEU A 137 -20.46 35.01 10.56
C LEU A 137 -21.51 35.70 11.42
N MET A 138 -21.63 35.33 12.70
CA MET A 138 -22.58 35.95 13.62
C MET A 138 -22.30 37.45 13.80
N ASN A 139 -21.03 37.82 13.95
CA ASN A 139 -20.62 39.21 14.06
C ASN A 139 -20.97 40.00 12.78
N ALA A 140 -20.68 39.44 11.60
CA ALA A 140 -21.05 40.04 10.32
C ALA A 140 -22.58 40.18 10.14
N MET A 141 -23.36 39.17 10.54
CA MET A 141 -24.82 39.21 10.52
C MET A 141 -25.38 40.30 11.45
N SER A 142 -24.78 40.48 12.64
CA SER A 142 -25.16 41.55 13.57
C SER A 142 -24.88 42.93 12.96
N GLN A 143 -23.67 43.15 12.43
CA GLN A 143 -23.31 44.41 11.79
C GLN A 143 -24.18 44.71 10.56
N PHE A 144 -24.52 43.69 9.77
CA PHE A 144 -25.44 43.83 8.65
C PHE A 144 -26.84 44.25 9.11
N ARG A 145 -27.35 43.64 10.19
CA ARG A 145 -28.64 43.97 10.79
C ARG A 145 -28.69 45.41 11.31
N GLU A 146 -27.60 45.91 11.89
CA GLU A 146 -27.47 47.29 12.36
C GLU A 146 -27.40 48.29 11.20
N ARG A 147 -26.63 47.98 10.15
CA ARG A 147 -26.52 48.82 8.94
C ARG A 147 -27.80 48.84 8.10
N HIS A 148 -28.59 47.76 8.15
CA HIS A 148 -29.81 47.61 7.36
C HIS A 148 -31.04 47.26 8.24
N PRO A 149 -31.55 48.23 9.03
CA PRO A 149 -32.67 47.99 9.95
C PRO A 149 -34.01 47.73 9.23
N THR A 150 -34.14 48.12 7.96
CA THR A 150 -35.31 47.89 7.11
C THR A 150 -35.39 46.47 6.57
N VAL A 151 -34.26 45.81 6.31
CA VAL A 151 -34.21 44.42 5.82
C VAL A 151 -34.46 43.42 6.96
N ALA A 152 -34.00 43.72 8.17
CA ALA A 152 -34.17 42.85 9.34
C ALA A 152 -35.63 42.73 9.86
N LYS A 153 -36.50 43.68 9.50
CA LYS A 153 -37.94 43.66 9.85
C LYS A 153 -38.78 42.88 8.84
N LEU A 154 -38.19 42.41 7.74
CA LEU A 154 -38.84 41.47 6.84
C LEU A 154 -38.75 40.08 7.47
N SER A 155 -39.65 39.80 8.40
CA SER A 155 -39.91 38.43 8.87
C SER A 155 -40.08 37.50 7.66
N PRO A 156 -39.65 36.23 7.75
CA PRO A 156 -39.88 35.27 6.67
C PRO A 156 -41.37 35.28 6.36
N LYS A 157 -41.71 35.68 5.14
CA LYS A 157 -43.07 35.55 4.61
C LYS A 157 -43.47 34.10 4.84
N LYS A 158 -44.51 33.90 5.66
CA LYS A 158 -45.06 32.58 6.02
C LYS A 158 -44.99 31.67 4.79
N PRO A 159 -44.38 30.48 4.86
CA PRO A 159 -44.35 29.59 3.71
C PRO A 159 -45.79 29.41 3.24
N PRO A 160 -46.04 29.45 1.91
CA PRO A 160 -47.39 29.29 1.38
C PRO A 160 -47.98 27.99 1.96
N PRO A 161 -49.30 27.97 2.28
CA PRO A 161 -49.91 26.79 2.86
C PRO A 161 -49.58 25.57 1.98
N ALA A 162 -49.16 24.49 2.63
CA ALA A 162 -48.87 23.23 1.99
C ALA A 162 -50.02 22.88 1.04
N ASN A 163 -49.70 22.74 -0.25
CA ASN A 163 -50.65 22.39 -1.28
C ASN A 163 -51.31 21.05 -0.88
N PRO A 164 -52.64 20.95 -0.72
CA PRO A 164 -53.32 19.77 -0.17
C PRO A 164 -53.35 18.56 -1.13
N ASN A 165 -52.44 18.49 -2.10
CA ASN A 165 -52.44 17.42 -3.09
C ASN A 165 -51.05 16.76 -3.19
N PRO A 166 -50.76 15.73 -2.36
CA PRO A 166 -49.49 14.99 -2.41
C PRO A 166 -49.45 13.95 -3.55
N ALA A 167 -50.27 14.07 -4.61
CA ALA A 167 -50.54 12.96 -5.52
C ALA A 167 -50.12 13.15 -6.99
N LYS A 168 -49.22 14.08 -7.30
CA LYS A 168 -48.52 14.09 -8.61
C LYS A 168 -47.04 14.33 -8.44
N GLY A 169 -46.38 13.38 -7.78
CA GLY A 169 -44.93 13.20 -7.91
C GLY A 169 -44.60 12.96 -9.38
N ASN A 170 -43.85 13.89 -9.98
CA ASN A 170 -43.24 13.70 -11.29
C ASN A 170 -42.52 12.35 -11.30
N ALA A 171 -43.07 11.41 -12.08
CA ALA A 171 -42.44 10.14 -12.37
C ALA A 171 -41.03 10.44 -12.90
N ARG A 172 -40.02 10.13 -12.08
CA ARG A 172 -38.63 10.17 -12.51
C ARG A 172 -38.53 9.23 -13.70
N ARG A 173 -38.24 9.82 -14.86
CA ARG A 173 -37.78 9.08 -16.04
C ARG A 173 -36.67 8.12 -15.59
N PRO A 174 -36.76 6.81 -15.88
CA PRO A 174 -35.66 5.91 -15.59
C PRO A 174 -34.41 6.37 -16.36
N PRO A 175 -33.21 6.18 -15.79
CA PRO A 175 -31.98 6.54 -16.47
C PRO A 175 -31.89 5.82 -17.81
N LYS A 176 -31.57 6.57 -18.88
CA LYS A 176 -31.23 6.01 -20.19
C LYS A 176 -30.14 4.95 -19.99
N LYS A 177 -30.43 3.70 -20.37
CA LYS A 177 -29.44 2.62 -20.48
C LYS A 177 -28.18 3.15 -21.19
N ALA A 178 -27.02 2.89 -20.59
CA ALA A 178 -25.72 3.12 -21.22
C ALA A 178 -25.66 2.38 -22.58
N PRO A 179 -24.98 2.94 -23.60
CA PRO A 179 -24.78 2.25 -24.87
C PRO A 179 -23.98 0.96 -24.63
N ARG A 180 -24.45 -0.15 -25.24
CA ARG A 180 -23.75 -1.45 -25.25
C ARG A 180 -22.33 -1.28 -25.80
N PRO A 181 -21.34 -2.02 -25.27
CA PRO A 181 -20.06 -2.15 -25.96
C PRO A 181 -20.28 -2.81 -27.32
N THR A 182 -19.70 -2.20 -28.35
CA THR A 182 -19.60 -2.73 -29.71
C THR A 182 -19.04 -4.16 -29.69
N PRO A 183 -19.64 -5.12 -30.41
CA PRO A 183 -19.03 -6.44 -30.56
C PRO A 183 -17.76 -6.31 -31.41
N ALA A 184 -16.71 -7.02 -30.99
CA ALA A 184 -15.45 -7.15 -31.72
C ALA A 184 -15.69 -7.72 -33.14
N PRO A 185 -14.89 -7.31 -34.14
CA PRO A 185 -15.00 -7.86 -35.49
C PRO A 185 -14.63 -9.36 -35.53
N PRO A 186 -15.29 -10.16 -36.37
CA PRO A 186 -15.03 -11.59 -36.48
C PRO A 186 -13.61 -11.85 -37.03
N ALA A 187 -12.97 -12.88 -36.45
CA ALA A 187 -11.70 -13.41 -36.91
C ALA A 187 -11.79 -13.80 -38.39
N GLN A 188 -10.88 -13.26 -39.20
CA GLN A 188 -10.69 -13.69 -40.57
C GLN A 188 -10.14 -15.12 -40.55
N SER A 189 -10.92 -16.05 -41.08
CA SER A 189 -10.48 -17.38 -41.47
C SER A 189 -9.48 -17.25 -42.62
N MET A 190 -8.22 -17.67 -42.39
CA MET A 190 -7.32 -17.97 -43.50
C MET A 190 -7.69 -19.36 -44.07
N PRO A 191 -7.85 -19.52 -45.39
CA PRO A 191 -7.96 -20.83 -46.00
C PRO A 191 -6.58 -21.48 -46.20
N ALA A 192 -6.56 -22.80 -45.92
CA ALA A 192 -5.63 -23.87 -46.31
C ALA A 192 -4.14 -23.54 -46.52
#